data_AF-A0A930NKN2-F1
#
_entry.id   AF-A0A930NKN2-F1
#
_cell.length_a   1.000
_cell.length_b   1.000
_cell.length_c   1.000
_cell.angle_alpha   90.00
_cell.angle_beta   90.00
_cell.angle_gamma   90.00
#
_symmetry.space_group_name_H-M   'P 1'
#
loop_
_entity.id
_entity.type
_entity.pdbx_description
1 polymer ?
#
loop_
_entity_poly.entity_id
_entity_poly.type
_entity_poly.pdbx_seq_one_letter_code
_entity_poly.pdbx_strand_id
1 'polypeptide(L)'
;MKMKRRIRKRIILQIVMWTCILISVGTCTRYILWVLPRRPKPNNQPKYSSKEESYFKELEKRNNWKNPDRYIYNINGKGEPLPNDSVFLNKDYTYSLGIKIEDSTTFFSLPTKIEDTIALYLYNHVVERTPELQKIKIIFNYEEDLDERASIGHSRKSEYAVRGKRLVKLKHDME
;
A
#
# COMPACT_ATOMS: atom_id res chain seq x y z
N MET A 1 35.71 28.83 46.16
CA MET A 1 35.00 29.15 44.88
C MET A 1 35.08 28.07 43.79
N LYS A 2 36.15 27.25 43.69
CA LYS A 2 36.30 26.20 42.65
C LYS A 2 35.27 25.04 42.74
N MET A 3 34.86 24.63 43.94
CA MET A 3 33.94 23.48 44.16
C MET A 3 32.51 23.75 43.64
N LYS A 4 31.92 24.92 43.98
CA LYS A 4 30.61 25.38 43.46
C LYS A 4 30.57 25.44 41.92
N ARG A 5 31.68 25.82 41.28
CA ARG A 5 31.80 25.90 39.81
C ARG A 5 31.84 24.52 39.14
N ARG A 6 32.48 23.52 39.76
CA ARG A 6 32.47 22.12 39.29
C ARG A 6 31.10 21.47 39.40
N ILE A 7 30.38 21.72 40.51
CA ILE A 7 29.02 21.19 40.72
C ILE A 7 28.04 21.75 39.69
N ARG A 8 28.06 23.08 39.45
CA ARG A 8 27.24 23.72 38.40
C ARG A 8 27.52 23.14 37.00
N LYS A 9 28.78 22.93 36.64
CA LYS A 9 29.16 22.32 35.35
C LYS A 9 28.63 20.88 35.22
N ARG A 10 28.64 20.11 36.30
CA ARG A 10 28.15 18.71 36.31
C ARG A 10 26.63 18.64 36.14
N ILE A 11 25.89 19.55 36.76
CA ILE A 11 24.42 19.67 36.62
C ILE A 11 24.06 20.10 35.19
N ILE A 12 24.76 21.09 34.62
CA ILE A 12 24.53 21.53 33.23
C ILE A 12 24.81 20.38 32.26
N LEU A 13 25.90 19.63 32.46
CA LEU A 13 26.23 18.46 31.62
C LEU A 13 25.15 17.37 31.70
N GLN A 14 24.60 17.12 32.89
CA GLN A 14 23.50 16.18 33.06
C GLN A 14 22.24 16.63 32.31
N ILE A 15 21.85 17.90 32.43
CA ILE A 15 20.69 18.45 31.70
C ILE A 15 20.87 18.30 30.20
N VAL A 16 22.06 18.66 29.67
CA VAL A 16 22.37 18.53 28.24
C VAL A 16 22.30 17.07 27.77
N MET A 17 22.84 16.13 28.55
CA MET A 17 22.72 14.71 28.22
C MET A 17 21.26 14.23 28.20
N TRP A 18 20.47 14.60 29.20
CA TRP A 18 19.05 14.24 29.25
C TRP A 18 18.27 14.83 28.06
N THR A 19 18.54 16.08 27.68
CA THR A 19 17.91 16.68 26.49
C THR A 19 18.32 15.99 25.19
N CYS A 20 19.59 15.60 25.03
CA CYS A 20 20.04 14.86 23.84
C CYS A 20 19.38 13.47 23.75
N ILE A 21 19.21 12.78 24.88
CA ILE A 21 18.52 11.48 24.92
C ILE A 21 17.04 11.65 24.52
N LEU A 22 16.35 12.65 25.05
CA LEU A 22 14.94 12.90 24.73
C LEU A 22 14.75 13.24 23.23
N ILE A 23 15.63 14.07 22.66
CA ILE A 23 15.60 14.40 21.23
C ILE A 23 15.85 13.14 20.40
N SER A 24 16.86 12.34 20.74
CA SER A 24 17.18 11.08 20.05
C SER A 24 15.99 10.09 20.06
N VAL A 25 15.38 9.87 21.22
CA VAL A 25 14.21 8.98 21.36
C VAL A 25 13.01 9.52 20.56
N GLY A 26 12.77 10.83 20.58
CA GLY A 26 11.72 11.47 19.79
C GLY A 26 11.94 11.33 18.28
N THR A 27 13.18 11.49 17.81
CA THR A 27 13.51 11.32 16.38
C THR A 27 13.45 9.85 15.95
N CYS A 28 13.92 8.92 16.79
CA CYS A 28 13.87 7.49 16.50
C CYS A 28 12.44 6.94 16.45
N THR A 29 11.57 7.36 17.38
CA THR A 29 10.15 6.96 17.37
C THR A 29 9.43 7.51 16.14
N ARG A 30 9.67 8.78 15.78
CA ARG A 30 9.14 9.37 14.55
C ARG A 30 9.63 8.64 13.31
N TYR A 31 10.90 8.23 13.26
CA TYR A 31 11.48 7.47 12.15
C TYR A 31 10.90 6.05 12.05
N ILE A 32 10.76 5.33 13.18
CA ILE A 32 10.15 4.00 13.22
C ILE A 32 8.69 4.05 12.77
N LEU A 33 7.93 5.06 13.22
CA LEU A 33 6.54 5.29 12.79
C LEU A 33 6.43 5.66 11.30
N TRP A 34 7.44 6.36 10.74
CA TRP A 34 7.47 6.73 9.33
C TRP A 34 7.97 5.61 8.40
N VAL A 35 8.88 4.75 8.86
CA VAL A 35 9.49 3.67 8.06
C VAL A 35 8.62 2.40 8.03
N LEU A 36 7.70 2.22 8.99
CA LEU A 36 6.81 1.06 9.05
C LEU A 36 5.43 1.19 8.33
N PRO A 37 5.31 1.70 7.09
CA PRO A 37 4.09 1.48 6.31
C PRO A 37 4.38 0.68 5.04
N ARG A 38 4.87 -0.55 5.17
CA ARG A 38 4.60 -1.61 4.18
C ARG A 38 4.42 -2.90 4.97
N ARG A 39 3.17 -3.25 5.28
CA ARG A 39 2.89 -4.60 5.76
C ARG A 39 3.40 -5.55 4.68
N PRO A 40 4.36 -6.43 4.98
CA PRO A 40 4.87 -7.36 3.99
C PRO A 40 3.70 -8.20 3.50
N LYS A 41 3.77 -8.59 2.22
CA LYS A 41 2.74 -9.45 1.66
C LYS A 41 2.75 -10.78 2.42
N PRO A 42 1.62 -11.25 3.00
CA PRO A 42 1.58 -12.52 3.72
C PRO A 42 2.18 -13.64 2.89
N ASN A 43 3.04 -14.45 3.50
CA ASN A 43 3.71 -15.54 2.79
C ASN A 43 2.72 -16.62 2.28
N ASN A 44 1.50 -16.66 2.84
CA ASN A 44 0.46 -17.62 2.46
C ASN A 44 -0.48 -17.15 1.32
N GLN A 45 -0.05 -16.12 0.56
CA GLN A 45 -0.24 -16.02 -0.89
C GLN A 45 -0.97 -17.20 -1.57
N PRO A 46 -2.30 -17.24 -1.78
CA PRO A 46 -2.81 -18.20 -2.75
C PRO A 46 -2.07 -18.03 -4.08
N LYS A 47 -1.86 -19.15 -4.78
CA LYS A 47 -1.32 -19.11 -6.15
C LYS A 47 -2.31 -18.40 -7.08
N TYR A 48 -1.81 -17.94 -8.22
CA TYR A 48 -2.68 -17.42 -9.26
C TYR A 48 -3.50 -18.55 -9.86
N SER A 49 -4.77 -18.25 -10.15
CA SER A 49 -5.59 -19.07 -11.01
C SER A 49 -5.12 -18.92 -12.47
N SER A 50 -5.44 -19.89 -13.31
CA SER A 50 -5.12 -19.82 -14.75
C SER A 50 -5.70 -18.57 -15.44
N LYS A 51 -6.86 -18.11 -14.99
CA LYS A 51 -7.50 -16.88 -15.47
C LYS A 51 -6.72 -15.63 -15.10
N GLU A 52 -6.20 -15.57 -13.88
CA GLU A 52 -5.35 -14.48 -13.42
C GLU A 52 -4.03 -14.46 -14.18
N GLU A 53 -3.36 -15.62 -14.30
CA GLU A 53 -2.11 -15.73 -15.06
C GLU A 53 -2.29 -15.29 -16.51
N SER A 54 -3.35 -15.74 -17.18
CA SER A 54 -3.67 -15.34 -18.55
C SER A 54 -3.93 -13.84 -18.64
N TYR A 55 -4.75 -13.28 -17.74
CA TYR A 55 -5.08 -11.86 -17.76
C TYR A 55 -3.86 -10.97 -17.45
N PHE A 56 -3.01 -11.38 -16.51
CA PHE A 56 -1.82 -10.62 -16.14
C PHE A 56 -0.83 -10.58 -17.30
N LYS A 57 -0.66 -11.68 -18.03
CA LYS A 57 0.11 -11.68 -19.29
C LYS A 57 -0.47 -10.73 -20.33
N GLU A 58 -1.79 -10.64 -20.46
CA GLU A 58 -2.42 -9.65 -21.37
C GLU A 58 -2.18 -8.20 -20.91
N LEU A 59 -2.16 -7.94 -19.60
CA LEU A 59 -1.84 -6.62 -19.06
C LEU A 59 -0.39 -6.22 -19.34
N GLU A 60 0.56 -7.16 -19.23
CA GLU A 60 1.99 -6.93 -19.52
C GLU A 60 2.28 -6.65 -21.00
N LYS A 61 1.39 -7.05 -21.91
CA LYS A 61 1.51 -6.68 -23.34
C LYS A 61 1.27 -5.20 -23.59
N ARG A 62 0.65 -4.47 -22.64
CA ARG A 62 0.46 -3.03 -22.75
C ARG A 62 1.79 -2.34 -22.53
N ASN A 63 2.10 -1.38 -23.40
CA ASN A 63 3.39 -0.70 -23.35
C ASN A 63 3.62 -0.06 -21.97
N ASN A 64 4.81 -0.27 -21.40
CA ASN A 64 5.25 0.26 -20.11
C ASN A 64 4.43 -0.16 -18.87
N TRP A 65 3.56 -1.17 -19.00
CA TRP A 65 2.90 -1.80 -17.84
C TRP A 65 3.75 -2.99 -17.38
N LYS A 66 4.14 -2.99 -16.12
CA LYS A 66 5.04 -3.98 -15.53
C LYS A 66 4.45 -4.60 -14.28
N ASN A 67 4.76 -5.89 -14.12
CA ASN A 67 4.55 -6.65 -12.89
C ASN A 67 3.13 -6.49 -12.31
N PRO A 68 2.05 -6.75 -13.09
CA PRO A 68 0.73 -6.91 -12.51
C PRO A 68 0.78 -7.96 -11.40
N ASP A 69 0.49 -7.54 -10.18
CA ASP A 69 0.56 -8.37 -8.99
C ASP A 69 -0.75 -8.33 -8.22
N ARG A 70 -1.16 -9.48 -7.71
CA ARG A 70 -2.33 -9.59 -6.84
C ARG A 70 -1.92 -9.57 -5.39
N TYR A 71 -2.64 -8.79 -4.60
CA TYR A 71 -2.59 -8.81 -3.16
C TYR A 71 -3.98 -9.06 -2.56
N ILE A 72 -4.12 -10.16 -1.81
CA ILE A 72 -5.34 -10.47 -1.05
C ILE A 72 -5.09 -10.23 0.44
N TYR A 73 -6.07 -9.66 1.14
CA TYR A 73 -6.02 -9.54 2.58
C TYR A 73 -7.42 -9.61 3.18
N ASN A 74 -7.53 -10.16 4.39
CA ASN A 74 -8.79 -10.20 5.11
C ASN A 74 -9.16 -8.84 5.70
N ILE A 75 -10.45 -8.60 5.84
CA ILE A 75 -11.01 -7.37 6.40
C ILE A 75 -11.92 -7.67 7.58
N ASN A 76 -12.10 -6.68 8.46
CA ASN A 76 -13.09 -6.73 9.53
C ASN A 76 -14.50 -6.35 8.99
N GLY A 77 -15.52 -6.42 9.85
CA GLY A 77 -16.89 -6.03 9.49
C GLY A 77 -17.08 -4.55 9.12
N LYS A 78 -16.08 -3.69 9.37
CA LYS A 78 -16.03 -2.29 8.90
C LYS A 78 -15.35 -2.13 7.54
N GLY A 79 -14.80 -3.22 6.99
CA GLY A 79 -14.06 -3.22 5.74
C GLY A 79 -12.61 -2.75 5.84
N GLU A 80 -12.04 -2.72 7.04
CA GLU A 80 -10.66 -2.33 7.31
C GLU A 80 -9.74 -3.57 7.28
N PRO A 81 -8.48 -3.43 6.79
CA PRO A 81 -7.54 -4.54 6.71
C PRO A 81 -7.19 -5.10 8.08
N LEU A 82 -7.41 -6.41 8.28
CA LEU A 82 -6.97 -7.09 9.48
C LEU A 82 -5.43 -7.11 9.57
N PRO A 83 -4.85 -7.03 10.78
CA PRO A 83 -3.41 -7.09 10.99
C PRO A 83 -2.81 -8.49 10.83
N ASN A 84 -3.52 -9.43 10.20
CA ASN A 84 -3.08 -10.81 10.11
C ASN A 84 -1.96 -10.98 9.09
N ASP A 85 -0.94 -11.75 9.48
CA ASP A 85 0.15 -12.21 8.61
C ASP A 85 -0.29 -13.37 7.70
N SER A 86 -1.60 -13.60 7.57
CA SER A 86 -2.17 -14.72 6.83
C SER A 86 -3.51 -14.36 6.19
N VAL A 87 -3.70 -14.87 4.98
CA VAL A 87 -4.95 -14.79 4.19
C VAL A 87 -5.80 -16.04 4.39
N PHE A 88 -7.10 -15.84 4.62
CA PHE A 88 -8.12 -16.88 4.75
C PHE A 88 -9.28 -16.57 3.80
N LEU A 89 -9.42 -17.31 2.69
CA LEU A 89 -10.45 -17.02 1.67
C LEU A 89 -11.89 -17.33 2.12
N ASN A 90 -12.06 -18.05 3.23
CA ASN A 90 -13.35 -18.32 3.88
C ASN A 90 -13.79 -17.20 4.86
N LYS A 91 -13.06 -16.07 4.87
CA LYS A 91 -13.41 -14.86 5.62
C LYS A 91 -13.43 -13.70 4.66
N ASP A 92 -14.22 -12.68 4.98
CA ASP A 92 -14.28 -11.46 4.17
C ASP A 92 -12.89 -10.94 3.80
N TYR A 93 -12.71 -10.67 2.51
CA TYR A 93 -11.43 -10.26 1.97
C TYR A 93 -11.55 -9.20 0.87
N THR A 94 -10.44 -8.51 0.66
CA THR A 94 -10.23 -7.58 -0.46
C THR A 94 -9.27 -8.19 -1.46
N TYR A 95 -9.64 -8.13 -2.73
CA TYR A 95 -8.77 -8.43 -3.86
C TYR A 95 -8.14 -7.13 -4.37
N SER A 96 -6.82 -7.01 -4.34
CA SER A 96 -6.11 -5.85 -4.85
C SER A 96 -5.24 -6.22 -6.04
N LEU A 97 -5.40 -5.54 -7.17
CA LEU A 97 -4.50 -5.61 -8.32
C LEU A 97 -3.60 -4.36 -8.31
N GLY A 98 -2.29 -4.59 -8.23
CA GLY A 98 -1.26 -3.57 -8.39
C GLY A 98 -0.60 -3.69 -9.76
N ILE A 99 -0.35 -2.56 -10.43
CA ILE A 99 0.36 -2.50 -11.71
C ILE A 99 1.43 -1.41 -11.58
N LYS A 100 2.68 -1.73 -11.88
CA LYS A 100 3.76 -0.74 -11.97
C LYS A 100 3.75 -0.17 -13.39
N ILE A 101 3.74 1.15 -13.51
CA ILE A 101 3.94 1.87 -14.76
C ILE A 101 5.38 2.36 -14.77
N GLU A 102 6.08 2.11 -15.87
CA GLU A 102 7.52 2.34 -15.97
C GLU A 102 7.88 3.81 -16.23
N ASP A 103 7.06 4.52 -17.00
CA ASP A 103 7.31 5.91 -17.38
C ASP A 103 6.16 6.86 -17.01
N SER A 104 6.52 8.13 -16.82
CA SER A 104 5.58 9.20 -16.45
C SER A 104 4.51 9.43 -17.52
N THR A 105 4.88 9.37 -18.81
CA THR A 105 3.96 9.68 -19.91
C THR A 105 2.81 8.68 -19.93
N THR A 106 3.11 7.39 -19.82
CA THR A 106 2.08 6.34 -19.73
C THR A 106 1.24 6.49 -18.47
N PHE A 107 1.83 6.83 -17.33
CA PHE A 107 1.09 6.97 -16.07
C PHE A 107 0.10 8.15 -16.12
N PHE A 108 0.56 9.33 -16.53
CA PHE A 108 -0.27 10.54 -16.58
C PHE A 108 -1.26 10.54 -17.75
N SER A 109 -1.06 9.71 -18.77
CA SER A 109 -2.01 9.50 -19.89
C SER A 109 -2.99 8.36 -19.67
N LEU A 110 -2.98 7.68 -18.51
CA LEU A 110 -3.92 6.60 -18.20
C LEU A 110 -5.37 7.08 -18.38
N PRO A 111 -6.21 6.37 -19.18
CA PRO A 111 -7.60 6.77 -19.40
C PRO A 111 -8.35 6.97 -18.08
N THR A 112 -9.25 7.95 -18.01
CA THR A 112 -9.96 8.31 -16.77
C THR A 112 -10.79 7.17 -16.17
N LYS A 113 -11.22 6.20 -16.98
CA LYS A 113 -12.05 5.04 -16.57
C LYS A 113 -11.30 3.71 -16.63
N ILE A 114 -9.98 3.72 -16.71
CA ILE A 114 -9.21 2.47 -16.85
C ILE A 114 -9.38 1.54 -15.65
N GLU A 115 -9.41 2.08 -14.42
CA GLU A 115 -9.67 1.29 -13.22
C GLU A 115 -11.07 0.68 -13.23
N ASP A 116 -12.08 1.43 -13.67
CA ASP A 116 -13.47 0.95 -13.72
C ASP A 116 -13.56 -0.26 -14.66
N THR A 117 -12.90 -0.14 -15.82
CA THR A 117 -12.86 -1.18 -16.85
C THR A 117 -12.15 -2.44 -16.35
N ILE A 118 -10.99 -2.28 -15.70
CA ILE A 118 -10.22 -3.40 -15.15
C ILE A 118 -10.98 -4.06 -14.00
N ALA A 119 -11.53 -3.29 -13.06
CA ALA A 119 -12.28 -3.83 -11.93
C ALA A 119 -13.49 -4.64 -12.39
N LEU A 120 -14.24 -4.11 -13.37
CA LEU A 120 -15.38 -4.81 -13.95
C LEU A 120 -14.96 -6.12 -14.66
N TYR A 121 -13.86 -6.08 -15.42
CA TYR A 121 -13.35 -7.27 -16.09
C TYR A 121 -12.89 -8.34 -15.08
N LEU A 122 -12.15 -7.92 -14.04
CA LEU A 122 -11.70 -8.81 -12.97
C LEU A 122 -12.89 -9.51 -12.32
N TYR A 123 -13.91 -8.76 -11.90
CA TYR A 123 -15.10 -9.28 -11.22
C TYR A 123 -15.92 -10.24 -12.10
N ASN A 124 -16.04 -9.95 -13.39
CA ASN A 124 -16.88 -10.73 -14.27
C ASN A 124 -16.20 -11.99 -14.79
N HIS A 125 -14.88 -11.92 -15.05
CA HIS A 125 -14.17 -12.92 -15.87
C HIS A 125 -12.98 -13.58 -15.19
N VAL A 126 -12.32 -12.92 -14.22
CA VAL A 126 -11.02 -13.39 -13.68
C VAL A 126 -11.18 -13.94 -12.27
N VAL A 127 -11.75 -13.15 -11.37
CA VAL A 127 -11.89 -13.46 -9.95
C VAL A 127 -13.09 -14.37 -9.73
N GLU A 128 -12.93 -15.36 -8.86
CA GLU A 128 -14.03 -16.20 -8.43
C GLU A 128 -15.02 -15.39 -7.58
N ARG A 129 -16.31 -15.50 -7.89
CA ARG A 129 -17.37 -14.76 -7.19
C ARG A 129 -17.78 -15.52 -5.93
N THR A 130 -16.98 -15.37 -4.88
CA THR A 130 -17.30 -15.91 -3.56
C THR A 130 -18.08 -14.86 -2.74
N PRO A 131 -18.96 -15.28 -1.81
CA PRO A 131 -19.67 -14.34 -0.95
C PRO A 131 -18.74 -13.55 -0.02
N GLU A 132 -17.52 -14.04 0.23
CA GLU A 132 -16.49 -13.41 1.05
C GLU A 132 -15.69 -12.34 0.28
N LEU A 133 -15.80 -12.27 -1.05
CA LEU A 133 -15.19 -11.18 -1.82
C LEU A 133 -15.99 -9.89 -1.60
N GLN A 134 -15.48 -9.00 -0.75
CA GLN A 134 -16.17 -7.76 -0.40
C GLN A 134 -15.70 -6.54 -1.19
N LYS A 135 -14.43 -6.52 -1.60
CA LYS A 135 -13.84 -5.37 -2.30
C LYS A 135 -12.86 -5.80 -3.40
N ILE A 136 -12.84 -5.01 -4.47
CA ILE A 136 -11.78 -5.02 -5.48
C ILE A 136 -11.08 -3.66 -5.44
N LYS A 137 -9.75 -3.67 -5.41
CA LYS A 137 -8.90 -2.46 -5.42
C LYS A 137 -7.98 -2.50 -6.62
N ILE A 138 -7.92 -1.41 -7.38
CA ILE A 138 -7.01 -1.23 -8.50
C ILE A 138 -6.01 -0.14 -8.13
N ILE A 139 -4.72 -0.44 -8.29
CA ILE A 139 -3.63 0.46 -7.95
C ILE A 139 -2.66 0.51 -9.12
N PHE A 140 -2.48 1.70 -9.68
CA PHE A 140 -1.35 2.01 -10.55
C PHE A 140 -0.29 2.74 -9.74
N ASN A 141 0.95 2.32 -9.86
CA ASN A 141 2.10 3.00 -9.24
C ASN A 141 3.11 3.37 -10.30
N TYR A 142 3.65 4.58 -10.23
CA TYR A 142 4.80 5.03 -11.00
C TYR A 142 5.84 5.55 -10.02
N GLU A 143 7.11 5.29 -10.29
CA GLU A 143 8.22 5.78 -9.48
C GLU A 143 9.09 6.65 -10.37
N GLU A 144 9.18 7.94 -10.02
CA GLU A 144 9.94 8.94 -10.72
C GLU A 144 11.29 9.12 -10.03
N ASP A 145 12.37 8.80 -10.73
CA ASP A 145 13.72 9.04 -10.25
C ASP A 145 14.03 10.55 -10.35
N LEU A 146 14.37 11.17 -9.22
CA LEU A 146 14.73 12.58 -9.14
C LEU A 146 16.24 12.80 -9.25
N ASP A 147 17.03 11.89 -8.69
CA ASP A 147 18.51 11.88 -8.66
C ASP A 147 19.02 10.52 -8.12
N GLU A 148 20.33 10.25 -8.11
CA GLU A 148 20.98 8.95 -7.78
C GLU A 148 20.55 8.30 -6.44
N ARG A 149 19.84 9.02 -5.56
CA ARG A 149 19.35 8.50 -4.26
C ARG A 149 17.94 8.95 -3.88
N ALA A 150 17.18 9.55 -4.80
CA ALA A 150 15.85 10.06 -4.50
C ALA A 150 14.85 9.64 -5.58
N SER A 151 13.72 9.06 -5.15
CA SER A 151 12.57 8.78 -6.00
C SER A 151 11.29 9.34 -5.39
N ILE A 152 10.34 9.73 -6.24
CA ILE A 152 8.96 10.07 -5.86
C ILE A 152 8.02 8.99 -6.38
N GLY A 153 7.22 8.43 -5.49
CA GLY A 153 6.15 7.51 -5.84
C GLY A 153 4.85 8.25 -6.17
N HIS A 154 4.34 8.05 -7.38
CA HIS A 154 3.00 8.45 -7.80
C HIS A 154 2.07 7.25 -7.73
N SER A 155 0.84 7.43 -7.23
CA SER A 155 -0.13 6.35 -7.20
C SER A 155 -1.53 6.81 -7.55
N ARG A 156 -2.22 6.02 -8.38
CA ARG A 156 -3.61 6.21 -8.74
C ARG A 156 -4.40 4.99 -8.30
N LYS A 157 -5.39 5.20 -7.42
CA LYS A 157 -6.08 4.13 -6.68
C LYS A 157 -7.58 4.28 -6.86
N SER A 158 -8.26 3.16 -7.08
CA SER A 158 -9.72 3.07 -7.06
C SER A 158 -10.16 1.83 -6.30
N GLU A 159 -11.21 1.98 -5.51
CA GLU A 159 -11.80 0.89 -4.73
C GLU A 159 -13.26 0.67 -5.11
N TYR A 160 -13.67 -0.59 -5.12
CA TYR A 160 -15.00 -1.02 -5.53
C TYR A 160 -15.53 -2.00 -4.50
N ALA A 161 -16.69 -1.70 -3.92
CA ALA A 161 -17.41 -2.64 -3.07
C ALA A 161 -18.21 -3.63 -3.94
N VAL A 162 -18.15 -4.89 -3.59
CA VAL A 162 -19.00 -5.94 -4.15
C VAL A 162 -20.31 -5.93 -3.38
N ARG A 163 -21.42 -5.64 -4.07
CA ARG A 163 -22.77 -5.66 -3.50
C ARG A 163 -23.65 -6.60 -4.31
N GLY A 164 -23.76 -7.84 -3.84
CA GLY A 164 -24.44 -8.91 -4.56
C GLY A 164 -23.80 -9.16 -5.92
N LYS A 165 -24.52 -8.86 -7.01
CA LYS A 165 -24.08 -9.07 -8.41
C LYS A 165 -23.47 -7.83 -9.06
N ARG A 166 -23.15 -6.77 -8.30
CA ARG A 166 -22.69 -5.48 -8.85
C ARG A 166 -21.46 -4.97 -8.11
N LEU A 167 -20.61 -4.24 -8.84
CA LEU A 167 -19.56 -3.41 -8.29
C LEU A 167 -20.06 -1.98 -8.09
N VAL A 168 -19.75 -1.41 -6.93
CA VAL A 168 -20.04 -0.01 -6.60
C VAL A 168 -18.72 0.69 -6.31
N LYS A 169 -18.36 1.67 -7.13
CA LYS A 169 -17.15 2.49 -6.91
C LYS A 169 -17.28 3.26 -5.61
N LEU A 170 -16.30 3.12 -4.73
CA LEU A 170 -16.20 3.87 -3.48
C LEU A 170 -15.57 5.22 -3.78
N LYS A 171 -16.27 6.30 -3.45
CA LYS A 171 -15.65 7.64 -3.44
C LYS A 171 -14.66 7.69 -2.28
N HIS A 172 -13.44 8.13 -2.54
CA HIS A 172 -12.60 8.67 -1.48
C HIS A 172 -13.00 10.12 -1.35
N ASP A 173 -13.60 10.48 -0.22
CA ASP A 173 -13.68 11.88 0.16
C ASP A 173 -12.22 12.33 0.32
N MET A 174 -11.77 13.22 -0.57
CA MET A 174 -10.48 13.87 -0.42
C MET A 174 -10.62 14.78 0.80
N GLU A 175 -10.09 14.35 1.96
CA GLU A 175 -9.79 15.25 3.07
C GLU A 175 -8.69 16.25 2.67
#